data_AF-W8BC97-F1
#
_entry.id   AF-W8BC97-F1
#
_cell.length_a   1.000
_cell.length_b   1.000
_cell.length_c   1.000
_cell.angle_alpha   90.00
_cell.angle_beta   90.00
_cell.angle_gamma   90.00
#
_symmetry.space_group_name_H-M   'P 1'
#
loop_
_entity.id
_entity.type
_entity.pdbx_description
1 polymer ?
#
loop_
_entity_poly.entity_id
_entity_poly.type
_entity_poly.pdbx_seq_one_letter_code
_entity_poly.pdbx_strand_id
1 'polypeptide(L)'
;MAKECAGDENDFIHPQYAAMAVFVAAKILKQKVSKAKILSFSNLRQSQWQQLELRWNKFLAKHYKETAHKKQIICIGESKGDNKKAESCVGIKRSTATIEDYEKWKRRMLAMAEEKLRSEQEGCKDGESDTDKENLILGM
;
A
#
# COMPACT_ATOMS: atom_id res chain seq x y z
N MET A 1 31.85 13.23 8.90
CA MET A 1 30.52 13.85 8.72
C MET A 1 29.50 12.72 8.63
N ALA A 2 28.91 12.35 9.77
CA ALA A 2 27.80 11.40 9.77
C ALA A 2 26.58 12.14 9.21
N LYS A 3 26.02 11.62 8.12
CA LYS A 3 24.80 12.14 7.53
C LYS A 3 23.67 11.83 8.50
N GLU A 4 23.22 12.83 9.25
CA GLU A 4 21.98 12.78 10.01
C GLU A 4 20.85 12.58 8.99
N CYS A 5 20.49 11.33 8.75
CA CYS A 5 19.21 11.02 8.15
C CYS A 5 18.18 11.50 9.16
N ALA A 6 17.44 12.55 8.83
CA ALA A 6 16.22 12.95 9.52
C ALA A 6 15.25 11.75 9.48
N GLY A 7 15.41 10.84 10.43
CA GLY A 7 14.39 9.86 10.78
C GLY A 7 13.54 10.56 11.81
N ASP A 8 12.30 10.85 11.46
CA ASP A 8 11.31 11.21 12.45
C ASP A 8 11.36 10.13 13.54
N GLU A 9 11.62 10.52 14.79
CA GLU A 9 11.58 9.63 15.97
C GLU A 9 10.26 8.80 16.03
N ASN A 10 9.25 9.23 15.28
CA ASN A 10 7.98 8.55 15.06
C ASN A 10 8.08 7.22 14.29
N ASP A 11 9.08 7.04 13.43
CA ASP A 11 9.20 5.80 12.65
C ASP A 11 9.46 4.60 13.56
N PHE A 12 10.25 4.76 14.62
CA PHE A 12 10.51 3.69 15.60
C PHE A 12 9.30 3.38 16.50
N ILE A 13 8.35 4.32 16.61
CA ILE A 13 7.11 4.17 17.38
C ILE A 13 6.04 3.40 16.58
N HIS A 14 6.22 3.27 15.26
CA HIS A 14 5.23 2.56 14.43
C HIS A 14 5.10 1.08 14.85
N PRO A 15 3.87 0.58 15.11
CA PRO A 15 3.64 -0.76 15.68
C PRO A 15 4.21 -1.92 14.85
N GLN A 16 4.47 -1.67 13.56
CA GLN A 16 5.08 -2.62 12.64
C GLN A 16 6.49 -3.05 13.06
N TYR A 17 7.31 -2.10 13.53
CA TYR A 17 8.69 -2.37 13.90
C TYR A 17 8.76 -3.02 15.28
N ALA A 18 7.90 -2.60 16.21
CA ALA A 18 7.73 -3.25 17.52
C ALA A 18 7.28 -4.72 17.37
N ALA A 19 6.26 -4.98 16.55
CA ALA A 19 5.76 -6.33 16.29
C ALA A 19 6.85 -7.23 15.66
N MET A 20 7.62 -6.69 14.71
CA MET A 20 8.72 -7.43 14.09
C MET A 20 9.84 -7.72 15.09
N ALA A 21 10.24 -6.74 15.91
CA ALA A 21 11.27 -6.90 16.93
C ALA A 21 10.89 -8.00 17.94
N VAL A 22 9.65 -7.98 18.45
CA VAL A 22 9.14 -9.01 19.38
C VAL A 22 9.11 -10.39 18.73
N PHE A 23 8.64 -10.49 17.49
CA PHE A 23 8.61 -11.75 16.75
C PHE A 23 10.01 -12.34 16.55
N VAL A 24 10.96 -11.51 16.16
CA VAL A 24 12.34 -11.92 15.92
C VAL A 24 13.06 -12.27 17.23
N ALA A 25 12.84 -11.52 18.31
CA ALA A 25 13.36 -11.83 19.64
C ALA A 25 12.83 -13.19 20.14
N ALA A 26 11.52 -13.44 20.01
CA ALA A 26 10.92 -14.72 20.36
C ALA A 26 11.52 -15.88 19.54
N LYS A 27 11.80 -15.67 18.24
CA LYS A 27 12.48 -16.65 17.40
C LYS A 27 13.90 -16.95 17.88
N ILE A 28 14.67 -15.93 18.25
CA ILE A 28 16.03 -16.09 18.80
C ILE A 28 15.99 -16.87 20.12
N LEU A 29 15.02 -16.58 20.98
CA LEU A 29 14.79 -17.27 22.26
C LEU A 29 14.09 -18.64 22.11
N LYS A 30 13.80 -19.09 20.88
CA LYS A 30 13.04 -20.31 20.56
C LYS A 30 11.68 -20.42 21.25
N GLN A 31 11.08 -19.29 21.60
CA GLN A 31 9.73 -19.27 22.15
C GLN A 31 8.70 -19.41 21.02
N LYS A 32 7.71 -20.27 21.23
CA LYS A 32 6.63 -20.47 20.26
C LYS A 32 5.69 -19.27 20.28
N VAL A 33 5.72 -18.48 19.21
CA VAL A 33 4.81 -17.34 19.00
C VAL A 33 3.94 -17.57 17.76
N SER A 34 2.65 -17.24 17.88
CA SER A 34 1.74 -17.30 16.74
C SER A 34 1.95 -16.08 15.86
N LYS A 35 2.49 -16.29 14.65
CA LYS A 35 2.68 -15.24 13.65
C LYS A 35 1.37 -14.52 13.30
N ALA A 36 0.25 -15.25 13.21
CA ALA A 36 -1.05 -14.66 12.90
C ALA A 36 -1.50 -13.65 13.97
N LYS A 37 -1.26 -13.96 15.24
CA LYS A 37 -1.58 -13.04 16.35
C LYS A 37 -0.71 -11.79 16.34
N ILE A 38 0.57 -11.90 15.99
CA ILE A 38 1.47 -10.73 15.95
C ILE A 38 1.17 -9.86 14.71
N LEU A 39 0.88 -10.50 13.57
CA LEU A 39 0.59 -9.82 12.32
C LEU A 39 -0.62 -8.88 12.45
N SER A 40 -1.68 -9.28 13.18
CA SER A 40 -2.86 -8.43 13.39
C SER A 40 -2.56 -7.12 14.11
N PHE A 41 -1.54 -7.07 14.97
CA PHE A 41 -1.14 -5.83 15.66
C PHE A 41 -0.24 -4.93 14.81
N SER A 42 0.40 -5.50 13.79
CA SER A 42 1.38 -4.79 12.95
C SER A 42 0.75 -3.94 11.86
N ASN A 43 -0.56 -4.09 11.61
CA ASN A 43 -1.28 -3.48 10.49
C ASN A 43 -0.68 -3.79 9.09
N LEU A 44 0.13 -4.85 8.98
CA LEU A 44 0.76 -5.28 7.73
C LEU A 44 -0.01 -6.41 7.06
N ARG A 45 -0.01 -6.39 5.72
CA ARG A 45 -0.37 -7.57 4.93
C ARG A 45 0.75 -8.61 5.01
N GLN A 46 0.41 -9.88 4.80
CA GLN A 46 1.37 -10.99 4.83
C GLN A 46 2.59 -10.76 3.90
N SER A 47 2.37 -10.20 2.71
CA SER A 47 3.45 -9.90 1.75
C SER A 47 4.40 -8.82 2.26
N GLN A 48 3.87 -7.76 2.89
CA GLN A 48 4.66 -6.70 3.49
C GLN A 48 5.46 -7.22 4.69
N TRP A 49 4.85 -8.06 5.52
CA TRP A 49 5.54 -8.72 6.63
C TRP A 49 6.74 -9.54 6.15
N GLN A 50 6.58 -10.33 5.08
CA GLN A 50 7.67 -11.14 4.52
C GLN A 50 8.83 -10.26 4.02
N GLN A 51 8.53 -9.12 3.39
CA GLN A 51 9.57 -8.18 2.97
C GLN A 51 10.29 -7.56 4.16
N LEU A 52 9.56 -7.16 5.19
CA LEU A 52 10.13 -6.60 6.42
C LEU A 52 11.00 -7.64 7.14
N GLU A 53 10.53 -8.89 7.27
CA GLU A 53 11.29 -10.00 7.85
C GLU A 53 12.60 -10.24 7.10
N LEU A 54 12.58 -10.22 5.76
CA LEU A 54 13.78 -10.35 4.94
C LEU A 54 14.79 -9.22 5.18
N ARG A 55 14.31 -7.97 5.26
CA ARG A 55 15.16 -6.81 5.53
C ARG A 55 15.76 -6.87 6.94
N TRP A 56 14.95 -7.27 7.92
CA TRP A 56 15.38 -7.43 9.32
C TRP A 56 16.44 -8.51 9.47
N ASN A 57 16.26 -9.66 8.82
CA ASN A 57 17.25 -10.73 8.82
C ASN A 57 18.58 -10.29 8.19
N LYS A 58 18.54 -9.51 7.11
CA LYS A 58 19.75 -8.91 6.52
C LYS A 58 20.43 -7.93 7.47
N PHE A 59 19.66 -7.13 8.20
CA PHE A 59 20.17 -6.21 9.21
C PHE A 59 20.85 -6.96 10.36
N LEU A 60 20.19 -7.96 10.93
CA LEU A 60 20.77 -8.80 11.99
C LEU A 60 22.01 -9.55 11.53
N ALA A 61 22.03 -10.07 10.30
CA ALA A 61 23.21 -10.75 9.78
C ALA A 61 24.45 -9.85 9.70
N LYS A 62 24.28 -8.54 9.58
CA LYS A 62 25.38 -7.55 9.55
C LYS A 62 25.83 -7.15 10.96
N HIS A 63 24.88 -6.89 11.87
CA HIS A 63 25.19 -6.27 13.17
C HIS A 63 25.25 -7.26 14.34
N TYR A 64 24.54 -8.38 14.28
CA TYR A 64 24.43 -9.34 15.39
C TYR A 64 25.59 -10.36 15.43
N LYS A 65 26.44 -10.41 14.39
CA LYS A 65 27.62 -11.29 14.35
C LYS A 65 28.79 -10.80 15.21
N GLU A 66 28.84 -9.52 15.56
CA GLU A 66 29.96 -8.94 16.34
C GLU A 66 29.81 -9.11 17.86
N THR A 67 28.60 -9.31 18.39
CA THR A 67 28.36 -9.29 19.84
C THR A 67 27.94 -10.63 20.46
N ALA A 68 27.60 -11.65 19.66
CA ALA A 68 27.17 -12.94 20.19
C ALA A 68 28.18 -14.05 19.87
N HIS A 69 29.02 -14.35 20.85
CA HIS A 69 29.68 -15.64 20.96
C HIS A 69 28.66 -16.77 20.78
N LYS A 70 28.95 -17.65 19.82
CA LYS A 70 28.57 -19.07 19.74
C LYS A 70 27.07 -19.42 19.63
N LYS A 71 26.76 -19.98 18.45
CA LYS A 71 25.77 -21.04 18.20
C LYS A 71 24.29 -20.67 18.36
N GLN A 72 23.68 -20.13 17.30
CA GLN A 72 22.32 -20.47 16.81
C GLN A 72 21.82 -19.42 15.81
N ILE A 73 22.49 -19.29 14.66
CA ILE A 73 21.75 -18.91 13.46
C ILE A 73 21.17 -20.22 12.97
N ILE A 74 20.02 -20.56 13.55
CA ILE A 74 19.26 -21.77 13.24
C ILE A 74 18.99 -21.76 11.75
N CYS A 75 19.41 -22.84 11.11
CA CYS A 75 19.07 -23.24 9.77
C CYS A 75 17.65 -22.81 9.42
N ILE A 76 17.49 -22.22 8.24
CA ILE A 76 16.23 -22.15 7.54
C ILE A 76 15.80 -23.61 7.31
N GLY A 77 15.07 -24.15 8.27
CA GLY A 77 14.35 -25.40 8.14
C GLY A 77 13.10 -25.09 7.34
N GLU A 78 13.10 -25.54 6.10
CA GLU A 78 11.90 -25.81 5.32
C GLU A 78 10.89 -26.55 6.20
N SER A 79 9.85 -25.87 6.68
CA SER A 79 8.64 -26.54 7.14
C SER A 79 7.84 -26.94 5.91
N LYS A 80 8.22 -28.11 5.39
CA LYS A 80 7.39 -28.95 4.53
C LYS A 80 6.34 -29.60 5.42
N GLY A 81 5.06 -29.33 5.15
CA GLY A 81 3.92 -29.98 5.80
C GLY A 81 2.75 -29.03 5.99
N ASP A 82 1.86 -28.91 5.00
CA ASP A 82 0.74 -29.85 4.96
C ASP A 82 0.05 -29.83 3.59
N ASN A 83 -0.24 -31.02 3.10
CA ASN A 83 -0.96 -31.29 1.87
C ASN A 83 -2.43 -30.95 2.09
N LYS A 84 -2.94 -29.90 1.44
CA LYS A 84 -4.38 -29.82 1.15
C LYS A 84 -4.56 -29.65 -0.35
N LYS A 85 -5.04 -30.75 -0.95
CA LYS A 85 -5.71 -30.77 -2.25
C LYS A 85 -6.67 -29.59 -2.32
N ALA A 86 -6.46 -28.72 -3.30
CA ALA A 86 -7.52 -27.96 -3.92
C ALA A 86 -7.43 -28.29 -5.41
N GLU A 87 -8.37 -29.14 -5.84
CA GLU A 87 -8.69 -29.34 -7.24
C GLU A 87 -9.00 -28.01 -7.92
N SER A 88 -8.61 -27.94 -9.19
CA SER A 88 -9.31 -27.22 -10.25
C SER A 88 -9.77 -25.79 -9.95
N CYS A 89 -8.98 -24.81 -10.40
CA CYS A 89 -9.57 -23.67 -11.08
C CYS A 89 -8.70 -23.28 -12.28
N VAL A 90 -9.24 -23.64 -13.43
CA VAL A 90 -8.91 -23.18 -14.77
C VAL A 90 -8.70 -21.67 -14.77
N GLY A 91 -7.59 -21.24 -15.39
CA GLY A 91 -7.47 -19.99 -16.15
C GLY A 91 -7.94 -18.70 -15.48
N ILE A 92 -7.00 -17.97 -14.88
CA ILE A 92 -7.06 -16.51 -14.95
C ILE A 92 -5.78 -16.05 -15.63
N LYS A 93 -5.83 -16.00 -16.97
CA LYS A 93 -4.99 -15.08 -17.73
C LYS A 93 -5.31 -13.70 -17.15
N ARG A 94 -4.44 -13.18 -16.28
CA ARG A 94 -4.41 -11.73 -16.05
C ARG A 94 -4.21 -11.14 -17.43
N SER A 95 -5.28 -10.59 -18.01
CA SER A 95 -5.12 -9.65 -19.10
C SER A 95 -4.16 -8.61 -18.55
N THR A 96 -2.95 -8.59 -19.08
CA THR A 96 -2.11 -7.42 -18.98
C THR A 96 -2.98 -6.33 -19.57
N ALA A 97 -3.51 -5.43 -18.73
CA ALA A 97 -4.13 -4.22 -19.21
C ALA A 97 -3.07 -3.61 -20.12
N THR A 98 -3.31 -3.67 -21.43
CA THR A 98 -2.42 -3.10 -22.44
C THR A 98 -2.37 -1.63 -22.08
N ILE A 99 -1.24 -1.20 -21.52
CA ILE A 99 -1.03 0.19 -21.14
C ILE A 99 -1.24 0.98 -22.42
N GLU A 100 -2.28 1.81 -22.42
CA GLU A 100 -2.57 2.65 -23.55
C GLU A 100 -1.47 3.71 -23.68
N ASP A 101 -1.08 4.01 -24.92
CA ASP A 101 -0.14 5.09 -25.22
C ASP A 101 -0.69 6.44 -24.70
N TYR A 102 0.13 7.16 -23.94
CA TYR A 102 -0.23 8.42 -23.31
C TYR A 102 -0.74 9.44 -24.34
N GLU A 103 -0.16 9.47 -25.53
CA GLU A 103 -0.56 10.40 -26.60
C GLU A 103 -1.95 10.09 -27.17
N LYS A 104 -2.42 8.84 -27.07
CA LYS A 104 -3.80 8.46 -27.46
C LYS A 104 -4.80 8.85 -26.38
N TRP A 105 -4.47 8.58 -25.12
CA TRP A 105 -5.30 8.97 -23.98
C TRP A 105 -5.45 10.49 -23.89
N LYS A 106 -4.35 11.24 -23.98
CA LYS A 106 -4.33 12.71 -23.93
C LYS A 106 -5.20 13.32 -25.03
N ARG A 107 -5.06 12.87 -26.28
CA ARG A 107 -5.90 13.36 -27.39
C ARG A 107 -7.39 13.13 -27.15
N ARG A 108 -7.76 11.96 -26.63
CA ARG A 108 -9.17 11.66 -26.33
C ARG A 108 -9.72 12.57 -25.22
N MET A 109 -8.95 12.77 -24.16
CA MET A 109 -9.36 13.64 -23.05
C MET A 109 -9.48 15.10 -23.48
N LEU A 110 -8.54 15.60 -24.28
CA LEU A 110 -8.60 16.95 -24.83
C LEU A 110 -9.80 17.14 -25.76
N ALA A 111 -10.04 16.21 -26.69
CA ALA A 111 -11.19 16.28 -27.59
C ALA A 111 -12.53 16.27 -26.84
N MET A 112 -12.65 15.44 -25.80
CA MET A 112 -13.86 15.40 -24.95
C MET A 112 -14.07 16.71 -24.20
N ALA A 113 -12.99 17.36 -23.72
CA ALA A 113 -13.07 18.65 -23.05
C ALA A 113 -13.46 19.78 -24.00
N GLU A 114 -12.88 19.80 -25.22
CA GLU A 114 -13.19 20.78 -26.25
C GLU A 114 -14.64 20.67 -26.75
N GLU A 115 -15.13 19.44 -26.95
CA GLU A 115 -16.53 19.19 -27.31
C GLU A 115 -17.48 19.71 -26.23
N LYS A 116 -17.21 19.40 -24.96
CA LYS A 116 -18.01 19.86 -23.84
C LYS A 116 -18.04 21.39 -23.74
N LEU A 117 -16.88 22.05 -23.88
CA LEU A 117 -16.81 23.52 -23.90
C LEU A 117 -17.60 24.13 -25.06
N ARG A 118 -17.59 23.50 -26.24
CA ARG A 118 -18.39 23.95 -27.38
C ARG A 118 -19.88 23.81 -27.10
N SER A 119 -20.31 22.67 -26.58
CA SER A 119 -21.72 22.46 -26.20
C SER A 119 -22.19 23.44 -25.11
N GLU A 120 -21.34 23.76 -24.13
CA GLU A 120 -21.66 24.76 -23.09
C GLU A 120 -21.70 26.19 -23.64
N GLN A 121 -20.89 26.52 -24.64
CA GLN A 121 -20.96 27.82 -25.34
C GLN A 121 -22.18 27.93 -26.27
N GLU A 122 -22.54 26.85 -26.95
CA GLU A 122 -23.71 26.81 -27.84
C GLU A 122 -25.03 26.72 -27.05
N GLY A 123 -25.04 26.06 -25.89
CA GLY A 123 -26.16 26.01 -24.95
C GLY A 123 -26.40 27.31 -24.17
N CYS A 124 -25.55 28.33 -24.33
CA CYS A 124 -25.72 29.65 -23.72
C CYS A 124 -26.49 30.64 -24.62
N LYS A 125 -27.07 30.17 -25.75
CA LYS A 125 -27.89 31.02 -26.65
C LYS A 125 -29.40 30.85 -26.52
N ASP A 126 -29.88 29.90 -25.72
CA ASP A 126 -31.32 29.72 -25.47
C ASP A 126 -31.61 29.79 -23.96
N GLY A 127 -31.82 31.01 -23.46
CA GLY A 127 -32.16 31.23 -22.04
C GLY A 127 -32.21 32.69 -21.62
N GLU A 128 -32.76 33.58 -22.46
CA GLU A 128 -33.15 34.94 -22.06
C GLU A 128 -34.65 34.97 -21.71
N SER A 129 -34.98 35.66 -20.60
CA SER A 129 -36.29 35.86 -19.94
C SER A 129 -36.83 34.63 -19.19
N ASP A 130 -37.31 34.68 -17.93
CA ASP A 130 -38.00 35.73 -17.20
C ASP A 130 -38.03 35.33 -15.70
N THR A 131 -37.17 35.90 -14.84
CA THR A 131 -37.32 35.74 -13.37
C THR A 131 -36.88 37.00 -12.62
N ASP A 132 -37.45 38.16 -12.92
CA ASP A 132 -37.19 39.38 -12.13
C ASP A 132 -38.42 40.31 -12.01
N LYS A 133 -39.60 39.78 -11.67
CA LYS A 133 -40.79 40.65 -11.42
C LYS A 133 -41.60 40.38 -10.16
N GLU A 134 -41.23 39.45 -9.30
CA GLU A 134 -42.08 39.11 -8.14
C GLU A 134 -41.54 39.51 -6.75
N ASN A 135 -40.46 40.29 -6.66
CA ASN A 135 -39.95 40.81 -5.38
C ASN A 135 -40.05 42.32 -5.19
N LEU A 136 -41.00 43.00 -5.85
CA LEU A 136 -41.23 44.44 -5.68
C LEU A 136 -42.66 44.82 -5.27
N ILE A 137 -43.34 43.99 -4.47
CA ILE A 137 -44.59 44.40 -3.81
C ILE A 137 -44.46 44.28 -2.28
N LEU A 138 -43.88 45.34 -1.73
CA LEU A 138 -44.19 45.99 -0.44
C LEU A 138 -44.20 45.13 0.84
N GLY A 139 -43.04 45.12 1.50
CA GLY A 139 -42.97 45.24 2.95
C GLY A 139 -42.76 46.70 3.37
N MET A 140 -43.86 47.41 3.63
CA MET A 140 -43.98 48.57 4.52
C MET A 140 -45.38 48.57 5.13
#